data_AF-A0A955ITF9-F1
#
_entry.id   AF-A0A955ITF9-F1
#
_cell.length_a   1.000
_cell.length_b   1.000
_cell.length_c   1.000
_cell.angle_alpha   90.00
_cell.angle_beta   90.00
_cell.angle_gamma   90.00
#
_symmetry.space_group_name_H-M   'P 1'
#
loop_
_entity.id
_entity.type
_entity.pdbx_description
1 polymer ?
#
loop_
_entity_poly.entity_id
_entity_poly.type
_entity_poly.pdbx_seq_one_letter_code
_entity_poly.pdbx_strand_id
1 'polypeptide(L)' 'METPSRRFDAGDMGCGELVMRLATMLDAMSPGERLDVRSTSPGSGSDLPAWCRMRGHTLVRVDPPLFLIERG' A
#
# COMPACT_ATOMS: atom_id res chain seq x y z
N MET A 1 -7.29 17.90 -12.95
CA MET A 1 -8.21 16.76 -12.78
C MET A 1 -7.36 15.63 -12.24
N GLU A 2 -7.38 15.45 -10.93
CA GLU A 2 -6.47 14.58 -10.18
C GLU A 2 -6.97 13.13 -10.28
N THR A 3 -6.09 12.28 -10.79
CA THR A 3 -6.28 10.90 -11.25
C THR A 3 -6.84 9.99 -10.14
N PRO A 4 -7.71 9.01 -10.45
CA PRO A 4 -8.36 8.15 -9.45
C PRO A 4 -7.35 7.45 -8.53
N SER A 5 -7.32 7.85 -7.27
CA SER A 5 -6.64 7.12 -6.20
C SER A 5 -7.43 5.85 -5.90
N ARG A 6 -6.86 4.69 -6.25
CA ARG A 6 -7.43 3.40 -5.84
C ARG A 6 -7.35 3.33 -4.31
N ARG A 7 -8.41 2.85 -3.66
CA ARG A 7 -8.46 2.67 -2.20
C ARG A 7 -8.59 1.20 -1.86
N PHE A 8 -7.81 0.76 -0.89
CA PHE A 8 -7.84 -0.58 -0.34
C PHE A 8 -7.93 -0.51 1.18
N ASP A 9 -8.97 -1.13 1.75
CA ASP A 9 -9.10 -1.29 3.20
C ASP A 9 -8.74 -2.72 3.58
N ALA A 10 -7.63 -2.85 4.30
CA ALA A 10 -7.14 -4.12 4.81
C ALA A 10 -7.61 -4.38 6.24
N GLY A 11 -8.21 -3.40 6.93
CA GLY A 11 -8.64 -3.55 8.32
C GLY A 11 -7.54 -4.12 9.22
N ASP A 12 -7.89 -5.17 9.97
CA ASP A 12 -7.03 -5.92 10.88
C ASP A 12 -6.30 -7.10 10.22
N MET A 13 -6.24 -7.15 8.88
CA MET A 13 -5.50 -8.19 8.16
C MET A 13 -4.08 -8.31 8.71
N GLY A 14 -3.64 -9.56 8.85
CA GLY A 14 -2.26 -9.88 9.16
C GLY A 14 -1.32 -9.42 8.05
N CYS A 15 -0.08 -9.09 8.42
CA CYS A 15 0.90 -8.51 7.51
C CYS A 15 1.13 -9.34 6.23
N GLY A 16 1.06 -10.68 6.33
CA GLY A 16 1.19 -11.57 5.16
C GLY A 16 0.06 -11.43 4.13
N GLU A 17 -1.20 -11.39 4.58
CA GLU A 17 -2.34 -11.25 3.67
C GLU A 17 -2.40 -9.85 3.06
N LEU A 18 -2.12 -8.82 3.87
CA LEU A 18 -2.01 -7.43 3.44
C LEU A 18 -1.06 -7.29 2.25
N VAL A 19 0.19 -7.75 2.38
CA VAL A 19 1.19 -7.59 1.32
C VAL A 19 0.86 -8.40 0.06
N MET A 20 0.23 -9.57 0.19
CA MET A 20 -0.23 -10.35 -0.96
C MET A 20 -1.33 -9.64 -1.73
N ARG A 21 -2.31 -9.05 -1.04
CA ARG A 21 -3.38 -8.27 -1.68
C ARG A 21 -2.82 -7.04 -2.37
N LEU A 22 -1.97 -6.28 -1.68
CA LEU A 22 -1.30 -5.10 -2.22
C LEU A 22 -0.46 -5.43 -3.45
N ALA A 23 0.27 -6.55 -3.42
CA ALA A 23 1.02 -7.06 -4.57
C ALA A 23 0.10 -7.21 -5.79
N THR A 24 -1.02 -7.91 -5.66
CA THR A 24 -1.95 -8.14 -6.77
C THR A 24 -2.57 -6.84 -7.30
N MET A 25 -2.91 -5.90 -6.41
CA MET A 25 -3.47 -4.61 -6.83
C MET A 25 -2.44 -3.74 -7.55
N LEU A 26 -1.23 -3.62 -7.01
CA LEU A 26 -0.14 -2.84 -7.62
C LEU A 26 0.39 -3.46 -8.91
N ASP A 27 0.32 -4.78 -9.06
CA ASP A 27 0.65 -5.48 -10.30
C ASP A 27 -0.35 -5.15 -11.42
N ALA A 28 -1.63 -4.99 -11.07
CA ALA A 28 -2.69 -4.52 -11.97
C ALA A 28 -2.77 -2.99 -12.11
N MET A 29 -1.75 -2.25 -11.64
CA MET A 29 -1.65 -0.79 -11.74
C MET A 29 -0.52 -0.38 -12.68
N SER A 30 -0.70 0.77 -13.32
CA SER A 30 0.35 1.36 -14.15
C SER A 30 1.39 2.05 -13.26
N PRO A 31 2.67 2.08 -13.67
CA PRO A 31 3.69 2.92 -13.03
C PRO A 31 3.23 4.38 -12.91
N GLY A 32 3.42 4.98 -11.73
CA GLY A 32 2.95 6.31 -11.36
C GLY A 32 1.53 6.36 -10.77
N GLU A 33 0.76 5.27 -10.79
CA GLU A 33 -0.53 5.23 -10.09
C GLU A 33 -0.35 5.11 -8.57
N ARG A 34 -1.33 5.63 -7.83
CA ARG A 34 -1.32 5.69 -6.37
C ARG A 34 -2.44 4.86 -5.75
N LEU A 35 -2.09 4.13 -4.69
CA LEU A 35 -2.97 3.28 -3.90
C LEU A 35 -3.00 3.78 -2.46
N ASP A 36 -4.17 4.22 -2.03
CA ASP A 36 -4.51 4.48 -0.63
C ASP A 36 -4.77 3.15 0.07
N VAL A 37 -4.03 2.86 1.12
CA VAL A 37 -4.13 1.63 1.91
C VAL A 37 -4.52 1.99 3.33
N ARG A 38 -5.62 1.42 3.82
CA ARG A 38 -6.02 1.51 5.22
C ARG A 38 -5.68 0.20 5.92
N SER A 39 -4.87 0.24 6.96
CA SER A 39 -4.56 -0.91 7.81
C SER A 39 -4.50 -0.49 9.27
N THR A 40 -5.25 -1.18 10.11
CA THR A 40 -5.29 -0.98 11.56
C THR A 40 -4.33 -1.91 12.31
N SER A 41 -3.60 -2.77 11.60
CA SER A 41 -2.59 -3.65 12.18
C SER A 41 -1.39 -2.85 12.72
N PRO A 42 -0.96 -3.07 13.98
CA PRO A 42 0.13 -2.30 14.59
C PRO A 42 1.50 -2.49 13.90
N GLY A 43 1.70 -3.59 13.16
CA GLY A 43 2.94 -3.85 12.39
C GLY A 43 3.01 -3.11 11.05
N SER A 44 1.88 -2.69 10.49
CA SER A 44 1.79 -2.16 9.12
C SER A 44 2.66 -0.93 8.89
N GLY A 45 2.89 -0.11 9.92
CA GLY A 45 3.73 1.08 9.83
C GLY A 45 5.20 0.78 9.51
N SER A 46 5.72 -0.38 9.91
CA SER A 46 7.10 -0.80 9.62
C SER A 46 7.16 -1.78 8.44
N ASP A 47 6.16 -2.64 8.31
CA ASP A 47 6.13 -3.68 7.28
C ASP A 47 5.86 -3.14 5.88
N LEU A 48 4.95 -2.16 5.74
CA LEU A 48 4.64 -1.56 4.43
C LEU A 48 5.84 -0.84 3.80
N PRO A 49 6.61 0.00 4.51
CA PRO A 49 7.83 0.60 3.96
C PRO A 49 8.86 -0.45 3.53
N ALA A 50 9.08 -1.47 4.36
CA ALA A 50 10.04 -2.54 4.05
C ALA A 50 9.61 -3.32 2.80
N TRP A 51 8.33 -3.67 2.71
CA TRP A 51 7.77 -4.36 1.55
C TRP A 51 7.80 -3.51 0.28
N CYS A 52 7.44 -2.22 0.35
CA CYS A 52 7.51 -1.30 -0.78
C CYS A 52 8.94 -1.23 -1.33
N ARG A 53 9.93 -1.05 -0.44
CA ARG A 53 11.35 -1.03 -0.82
C ARG A 53 11.79 -2.34 -1.48
N MET A 54 11.33 -3.48 -0.96
CA MET A 54 11.66 -4.81 -1.50
C MET A 54 11.07 -5.05 -2.89
N ARG A 55 9.85 -4.55 -3.15
CA ARG A 55 9.13 -4.70 -4.43
C ARG A 55 9.47 -3.61 -5.45
N GLY A 56 10.22 -2.58 -5.06
CA GLY A 56 10.52 -1.42 -5.91
C GLY A 56 9.36 -0.44 -6.04
N HIS A 57 8.47 -0.38 -5.04
CA HIS A 57 7.40 0.62 -4.96
C HIS A 57 7.82 1.76 -4.03
N THR A 58 7.20 2.92 -4.21
CA THR A 58 7.49 4.12 -3.43
C THR A 58 6.39 4.35 -2.42
N LEU A 59 6.73 4.36 -1.13
CA LEU A 59 5.77 4.75 -0.09
C LEU A 59 5.77 6.28 0.03
N VAL A 60 4.70 6.92 -0.42
CA VAL A 60 4.54 8.39 -0.48
C VAL A 60 4.13 8.95 0.87
N ARG A 61 3.26 8.24 1.61
CA ARG A 61 2.77 8.70 2.93
C ARG A 61 2.60 7.53 3.90
N VAL A 62 2.96 7.78 5.16
CA VAL A 62 2.82 6.85 6.28
C VAL A 62 2.10 7.56 7.41
N ASP A 63 0.80 7.31 7.55
CA ASP A 63 -0.10 8.01 8.49
C ASP A 63 -1.10 7.01 9.10
N PRO A 64 -0.65 6.05 9.95
CA PRO A 64 -1.51 4.96 10.42
C PRO A 64 -2.85 5.47 10.99
N PRO A 65 -3.99 4.89 10.58
CA PRO A 65 -4.12 3.65 9.80
C PRO A 65 -4.02 3.82 8.28
N LEU A 66 -3.73 5.01 7.75
CA LEU A 66 -3.69 5.32 6.32
C LEU A 66 -2.25 5.34 5.77
N PHE A 67 -2.07 4.76 4.59
CA PHE A 67 -0.79 4.69 3.90
C PHE A 67 -1.01 4.98 2.42
N LEU A 68 -0.06 5.67 1.78
CA LEU A 68 -0.14 5.98 0.35
C LEU A 68 1.06 5.36 -0.35
N ILE A 69 0.79 4.43 -1.25
CA ILE A 69 1.81 3.74 -2.05
C ILE A 69 1.69 4.21 -3.49
N GLU A 70 2.81 4.56 -4.10
CA GLU A 70 2.94 4.85 -5.52
C GLU A 70 3.64 3.68 -6.21
N ARG A 71 3.06 3.24 -7.34
CA ARG A 71 3.66 2.22 -8.18
C ARG A 71 4.90 2.79 -8.84
N GLY A 72 6.08 2.30 -8.42
CA GLY A 72 7.37 2.59 -9.07
C GLY A 72 7.53 1.92 -10.43
#